data_AF-A0A356BFG5-F1
#
_entry.id   AF-A0A356BFG5-F1
#
_cell.length_a   1.000
_cell.length_b   1.000
_cell.length_c   1.000
_cell.angle_alpha   90.00
_cell.angle_beta   90.00
_cell.angle_gamma   90.00
#
_symmetry.space_group_name_H-M   'P 1'
#
loop_
_entity.id
_entity.type
_entity.pdbx_description
1 polymer ?
#
loop_
_entity_poly.entity_id
_entity_poly.type
_entity_poly.pdbx_seq_one_letter_code
_entity_poly.pdbx_strand_id
1 'polypeptide(L)'
;MSILLDKRELKKAAKELTLAKLTDVIETLNAVLAERQKEVELISQLEQLAKSQGFTLEQLGYKLNHDGLMSDSAENTDKVEKRPTKPKFKTINKENQYFYIENGQLLLLRTHTMKKGLQERGIEVMPLAKVDKKYAKQIDKLIAEATSQAVENFNSKVDAWNEWAAANAEEILSKK
;
A
#
# COMPACT_ATOMS: atom_id res chain seq x y z
N MET A 1 39.56 -10.53 -60.02
CA MET A 1 39.84 -10.59 -58.56
C MET A 1 38.53 -10.44 -57.81
N SER A 2 38.32 -11.23 -56.76
CA SER A 2 37.02 -11.79 -56.39
C SER A 2 36.17 -10.92 -55.46
N ILE A 3 35.33 -10.04 -56.03
CA ILE A 3 34.33 -9.23 -55.30
C ILE A 3 33.28 -10.10 -54.57
N LEU A 4 33.11 -11.36 -54.97
CA LEU A 4 32.16 -12.30 -54.36
C LEU A 4 32.72 -12.97 -53.08
N LEU A 5 34.05 -13.05 -52.91
CA LEU A 5 34.64 -13.50 -51.64
C LEU A 5 34.37 -12.46 -50.53
N ASP A 6 34.52 -11.17 -50.83
CA ASP A 6 34.33 -10.07 -49.87
C ASP A 6 32.94 -10.04 -49.24
N LYS A 7 31.87 -10.27 -50.02
CA LYS A 7 30.49 -10.21 -49.48
C LYS A 7 30.20 -11.35 -48.51
N ARG A 8 30.78 -12.54 -48.71
CA ARG A 8 30.60 -13.69 -47.80
C ARG A 8 31.40 -13.51 -46.52
N GLU A 9 32.62 -12.99 -46.63
CA GLU A 9 33.50 -12.69 -45.50
C GLU A 9 32.95 -11.54 -44.66
N LEU A 10 32.46 -10.46 -45.28
CA LEU A 10 31.75 -9.37 -44.59
C LEU A 10 30.51 -9.86 -43.83
N LYS A 11 29.73 -10.79 -44.40
CA LYS A 11 28.58 -11.39 -43.70
C LYS A 11 28.99 -12.25 -42.51
N LYS A 12 30.12 -12.95 -42.59
CA LYS A 12 30.66 -13.72 -41.45
C LYS A 12 31.17 -12.79 -40.35
N ALA A 13 31.97 -11.79 -40.70
CA ALA A 13 32.45 -10.77 -39.78
C ALA A 13 31.29 -10.02 -39.08
N ALA A 14 30.22 -9.69 -39.82
CA ALA A 14 29.03 -9.08 -39.23
C ALA A 14 28.31 -10.02 -38.24
N LYS A 15 28.25 -11.33 -38.54
CA LYS A 15 27.66 -12.32 -37.62
C LYS A 15 28.53 -12.54 -36.38
N GLU A 16 29.85 -12.56 -36.53
CA GLU A 16 30.80 -12.64 -35.42
C GLU A 16 30.71 -11.40 -34.53
N LEU A 17 30.56 -10.21 -35.12
CA LEU A 17 30.31 -8.97 -34.38
C LEU A 17 28.99 -9.02 -33.60
N THR A 18 27.93 -9.59 -34.18
CA THR A 18 26.66 -9.78 -33.45
C THR A 18 26.77 -10.83 -32.35
N LEU A 19 27.57 -11.88 -32.56
CA LEU A 19 27.82 -12.91 -31.54
C LEU A 19 28.62 -12.33 -30.38
N ALA A 20 29.66 -11.53 -30.64
CA ALA A 20 30.42 -10.82 -29.61
C ALA A 20 29.52 -9.94 -28.75
N LYS A 21 28.60 -9.16 -29.37
CA LYS A 21 27.61 -8.37 -28.62
C LYS A 21 26.68 -9.21 -27.76
N LEU A 22 26.29 -10.41 -28.23
CA LEU A 22 25.48 -11.33 -27.43
C LEU A 22 26.29 -11.89 -26.26
N THR A 23 27.57 -12.18 -26.45
CA THR A 23 28.48 -12.59 -25.38
C THR A 23 28.62 -11.49 -24.33
N ASP A 24 28.81 -10.23 -24.72
CA ASP A 24 28.87 -9.09 -23.79
C ASP A 24 27.58 -8.96 -22.96
N VAL A 25 26.42 -9.14 -23.60
CA VAL A 25 25.12 -9.15 -22.89
C VAL A 25 25.04 -10.32 -21.92
N ILE A 26 25.52 -11.50 -22.28
CA ILE A 26 25.57 -12.66 -21.37
C ILE A 26 26.50 -12.40 -20.18
N GLU A 27 27.66 -11.79 -20.41
CA GLU A 27 28.59 -11.42 -19.33
C GLU A 27 27.98 -10.42 -18.36
N THR A 28 27.33 -9.37 -18.86
CA THR A 28 26.63 -8.40 -18.00
C THR A 28 25.50 -9.04 -17.20
N LEU A 29 24.71 -9.92 -17.81
CA LEU A 29 23.64 -10.66 -17.11
C LEU A 29 24.21 -11.58 -16.03
N ASN A 30 25.33 -12.26 -16.29
CA ASN A 30 26.00 -13.10 -15.29
C ASN A 30 26.56 -12.27 -14.14
N ALA A 31 27.11 -11.08 -14.40
CA ALA A 31 27.57 -10.16 -13.37
C ALA A 31 26.39 -9.71 -12.47
N VAL A 32 25.26 -9.33 -13.07
CA VAL A 32 24.05 -8.96 -12.33
C VAL A 32 23.53 -10.13 -11.50
N LEU A 33 23.52 -11.35 -12.05
CA LEU A 33 23.11 -12.55 -11.30
C LEU A 33 24.03 -12.79 -10.09
N ALA A 34 25.34 -12.62 -10.25
CA ALA A 34 26.29 -12.76 -9.15
C ALA A 34 26.09 -11.68 -8.07
N GLU A 35 25.77 -10.45 -8.44
CA GLU A 35 25.43 -9.38 -7.49
C GLU A 35 24.14 -9.70 -6.73
N ARG A 36 23.09 -10.14 -7.43
CA ARG A 36 21.83 -10.54 -6.80
C ARG A 36 21.99 -11.72 -5.84
N GLN A 37 22.84 -12.68 -6.19
CA GLN A 37 23.14 -13.80 -5.30
C GLN A 37 23.81 -13.32 -4.00
N LYS A 38 24.76 -12.38 -4.09
CA LYS A 38 25.38 -11.75 -2.91
C LYS A 38 24.38 -10.94 -2.07
N GLU A 39 23.48 -10.20 -2.71
CA GLU A 39 22.41 -9.47 -2.00
C GLU A 39 21.51 -10.43 -1.22
N VAL A 40 21.11 -11.55 -1.83
CA VAL A 40 20.28 -12.57 -1.18
C VAL A 40 20.99 -13.20 0.00
N GLU A 41 22.28 -13.51 -0.13
CA GLU A 41 23.09 -14.04 0.96
C GLU A 41 23.22 -13.05 2.12
N LEU A 42 23.46 -11.76 1.82
CA LEU A 42 23.53 -10.69 2.81
C LEU A 42 22.19 -10.52 3.53
N ILE A 43 21.08 -10.52 2.78
CA ILE A 43 19.73 -10.44 3.34
C ILE A 43 19.49 -11.60 4.31
N SER A 44 19.85 -12.83 3.92
CA SER A 44 19.69 -14.01 4.79
C SER A 44 20.51 -13.88 6.08
N GLN A 45 21.75 -13.38 6.00
CA GLN A 45 22.58 -13.11 7.19
C GLN A 45 21.96 -12.03 8.09
N LEU A 46 21.45 -10.94 7.51
CA LEU A 46 20.76 -9.88 8.24
C LEU A 46 19.49 -10.39 8.93
N GLU A 47 18.71 -11.24 8.26
CA GLU A 47 17.53 -11.87 8.86
C GLU A 47 17.90 -12.76 10.04
N GLN A 48 18.97 -13.56 9.94
CA GLN A 48 19.43 -14.41 11.03
C GLN A 48 19.91 -13.58 12.24
N LEU A 49 20.66 -12.50 11.98
CA LEU A 49 21.13 -11.58 13.01
C LEU A 49 19.96 -10.85 13.68
N ALA A 50 19.01 -10.35 12.90
CA ALA A 50 17.84 -9.68 13.42
C ALA A 50 17.00 -10.62 14.30
N LYS A 51 16.80 -11.88 13.87
CA LYS A 51 16.15 -12.91 14.69
C LYS A 51 16.90 -13.19 15.99
N SER A 52 18.23 -13.26 15.96
CA SER A 52 19.04 -13.51 17.17
C SER A 52 19.01 -12.33 18.15
N GLN A 53 18.82 -11.10 17.65
CA GLN A 53 18.61 -9.90 18.46
C GLN A 53 17.16 -9.71 18.92
N GLY A 54 16.25 -10.64 18.57
CA GLY A 54 14.84 -10.61 19.00
C GLY A 54 13.91 -9.77 18.12
N PHE A 55 14.37 -9.29 16.96
CA PHE A 55 13.50 -8.61 16.00
C PHE A 55 12.59 -9.60 15.27
N THR A 56 11.33 -9.21 15.10
CA THR A 56 10.37 -9.99 14.32
C THR A 56 10.46 -9.63 12.83
N LEU A 57 10.08 -10.55 11.94
CA LEU A 57 10.05 -10.31 10.48
C LEU A 57 9.16 -9.12 10.08
N GLU A 58 8.21 -8.74 10.93
CA GLU A 58 7.31 -7.59 10.74
C GLU A 58 8.04 -6.26 11.01
N GLN A 59 8.88 -6.19 12.04
CA GLN A 59 9.73 -5.02 12.32
C GLN A 59 10.80 -4.80 11.24
N LEU A 60 11.18 -5.86 10.53
CA LEU A 60 12.11 -5.82 9.39
C LEU A 60 11.40 -5.51 8.06
N GLY A 61 10.08 -5.30 8.06
CA GLY A 61 9.32 -4.91 6.87
C GLY A 61 9.03 -6.03 5.87
N TYR A 62 9.33 -7.30 6.19
CA TYR A 62 9.15 -8.45 5.29
C TYR A 62 7.69 -8.89 5.12
N LYS A 63 6.77 -8.33 5.90
CA LYS A 63 5.32 -8.48 5.69
C LYS A 63 4.71 -7.24 5.03
N LEU A 64 5.11 -7.00 3.79
CA LEU A 64 4.31 -6.21 2.85
C LEU A 64 3.28 -7.13 2.18
N ASN A 65 2.27 -7.58 2.94
CA ASN A 65 1.10 -8.23 2.36
C ASN A 65 -0.19 -7.72 3.02
N HIS A 66 -0.83 -6.82 2.27
CA HIS A 66 -2.22 -7.01 1.83
C HIS A 66 -3.27 -7.33 2.91
N ASP A 67 -3.43 -6.43 3.87
CA ASP A 67 -4.76 -5.86 4.11
C ASP A 67 -4.60 -4.51 4.82
N GLY A 68 -5.39 -3.54 4.42
CA GLY A 68 -5.41 -2.21 5.03
C GLY A 68 -6.13 -2.22 6.38
N LEU A 69 -5.70 -3.08 7.29
CA LEU A 69 -6.06 -2.99 8.70
C LEU A 69 -4.86 -2.39 9.43
N MET A 70 -4.97 -1.10 9.70
CA MET A 70 -4.25 -0.47 10.79
C MET A 70 -4.65 -1.21 12.07
N SER A 71 -3.89 -2.26 12.40
CA SER A 71 -3.84 -2.83 13.73
C SER A 71 -3.00 -1.88 14.56
N ASP A 72 -3.67 -1.04 15.35
CA ASP A 72 -3.11 -0.39 16.54
C ASP A 72 -2.44 -1.45 17.41
N SER A 73 -1.12 -1.61 17.26
CA SER A 73 -0.23 -2.27 18.22
C SER A 73 1.21 -2.06 17.75
N ALA A 74 1.69 -0.83 17.88
CA ALA A 74 3.11 -0.53 17.86
C ALA A 74 3.42 0.33 19.08
N GLU A 75 3.24 -0.26 20.27
CA GLU A 75 4.02 0.17 21.43
C GLU A 75 5.48 -0.23 21.21
N ASN A 76 6.37 0.71 21.54
CA ASN A 76 7.82 0.60 21.68
C ASN A 76 8.65 0.52 20.39
N THR A 77 8.92 1.68 19.80
CA THR A 77 10.32 2.09 19.52
C THR A 77 10.45 3.61 19.67
N ASP A 78 11.38 3.99 20.56
CA ASP A 78 12.00 5.30 20.77
C ASP A 78 11.19 6.59 20.57
N LYS A 79 10.94 7.23 21.71
CA LYS A 79 10.49 8.61 21.89
C LYS A 79 11.43 9.61 21.18
N VAL A 80 11.23 9.80 19.90
CA VAL A 80 11.20 11.16 19.36
C VAL A 80 9.73 11.48 19.23
N GLU A 81 9.20 12.26 20.17
CA GLU A 81 7.82 12.74 20.20
C GLU A 81 7.51 13.53 18.93
N LYS A 82 7.26 12.81 17.83
CA LYS A 82 6.70 13.42 16.62
C LYS A 82 5.33 13.93 17.02
N ARG A 83 5.19 15.25 17.03
CA ARG A 83 3.92 15.95 17.22
C ARG A 83 2.82 15.22 16.41
N PRO A 84 1.80 14.63 17.07
CA PRO A 84 0.68 14.04 16.37
C PRO A 84 -0.02 15.14 15.55
N THR A 85 -0.64 14.80 14.42
CA THR A 85 -1.36 15.82 13.64
C THR A 85 -2.66 16.20 14.34
N LYS A 86 -2.92 17.50 14.50
CA LYS A 86 -4.17 18.01 15.11
C LYS A 86 -5.39 17.36 14.44
N PRO A 87 -6.20 16.58 15.16
CA PRO A 87 -7.29 15.84 14.56
C PRO A 87 -8.36 16.79 14.02
N LYS A 88 -8.82 16.51 12.80
CA LYS A 88 -9.94 17.22 12.15
C LYS A 88 -11.09 16.26 11.98
N PHE A 89 -12.25 16.59 12.56
CA PHE A 89 -13.45 15.79 12.41
C PHE A 89 -13.95 15.87 10.97
N LYS A 90 -14.09 14.71 10.31
CA LYS A 90 -14.66 14.64 8.97
C LYS A 90 -16.14 14.30 9.07
N THR A 91 -16.99 15.27 8.75
CA THR A 91 -18.44 15.06 8.70
C THR A 91 -18.81 14.15 7.52
N ILE A 92 -19.63 13.14 7.76
CA ILE A 92 -20.16 12.27 6.71
C ILE A 92 -21.37 12.94 6.09
N ASN A 93 -21.23 13.43 4.85
CA ASN A 93 -22.37 13.90 4.07
C ASN A 93 -22.94 12.74 3.25
N LYS A 94 -24.22 12.42 3.47
CA LYS A 94 -24.97 11.32 2.84
C LYS A 94 -25.01 11.42 1.32
N GLU A 95 -25.11 12.62 0.77
CA GLU A 95 -25.25 12.83 -0.69
C GLU A 95 -23.97 12.58 -1.46
N ASN A 96 -22.82 12.72 -0.81
CA ASN A 96 -21.50 12.51 -1.40
C ASN A 96 -20.96 11.08 -1.20
N GLN A 97 -21.78 10.17 -0.65
CA GLN A 97 -21.39 8.78 -0.46
C GLN A 97 -21.69 7.92 -1.68
N TYR A 98 -20.84 6.93 -1.87
CA TYR A 98 -21.02 5.88 -2.87
C TYR A 98 -21.34 4.56 -2.17
N PHE A 99 -22.14 3.74 -2.83
CA PHE A 99 -22.59 2.44 -2.36
C PHE A 99 -22.29 1.40 -3.43
N TYR A 100 -22.21 0.14 -3.01
CA TYR A 100 -22.05 -0.99 -3.91
C TYR A 100 -22.84 -2.17 -3.38
N ILE A 101 -23.17 -3.11 -4.26
CA ILE A 101 -23.88 -4.34 -3.90
C ILE A 101 -22.91 -5.50 -4.03
N GLU A 102 -22.64 -6.18 -2.92
CA GLU A 102 -21.82 -7.38 -2.89
C GLU A 102 -22.62 -8.48 -2.19
N ASN A 103 -22.72 -9.66 -2.80
CA ASN A 103 -23.50 -10.79 -2.26
C ASN A 103 -24.97 -10.46 -1.93
N GLY A 104 -25.59 -9.55 -2.71
CA GLY A 104 -26.98 -9.12 -2.50
C GLY A 104 -27.19 -8.14 -1.34
N GLN A 105 -26.14 -7.68 -0.68
CA GLN A 105 -26.20 -6.68 0.38
C GLN A 105 -25.64 -5.33 -0.09
N LEU A 106 -26.33 -4.25 0.27
CA LEU A 106 -25.84 -2.90 0.04
C LEU A 106 -24.76 -2.58 1.07
N LEU A 107 -23.60 -2.12 0.61
CA LEU A 107 -22.48 -1.69 1.43
C LEU A 107 -22.08 -0.26 1.09
N LEU A 108 -21.58 0.46 2.10
CA LEU A 108 -21.05 1.81 1.94
C LEU A 108 -19.59 1.75 1.49
N LEU A 109 -19.25 2.50 0.45
CA LEU A 109 -17.86 2.63 0.01
C LEU A 109 -17.06 3.46 1.03
N ARG A 110 -16.20 2.80 1.80
CA ARG A 110 -15.42 3.44 2.88
C ARG A 110 -14.27 4.30 2.34
N THR A 111 -13.63 3.90 1.25
CA THR A 111 -12.48 4.61 0.68
C THR A 111 -12.55 4.66 -0.85
N HIS A 112 -11.98 5.73 -1.42
CA HIS A 112 -11.94 5.90 -2.88
C HIS A 112 -10.96 4.91 -3.54
N THR A 113 -10.01 4.36 -2.79
CA THR A 113 -9.09 3.32 -3.26
C THR A 113 -9.80 1.98 -3.46
N MET A 114 -10.85 1.68 -2.67
CA MET A 114 -11.69 0.49 -2.88
C MET A 114 -12.49 0.53 -4.18
N LYS A 115 -12.79 1.72 -4.71
CA LYS A 115 -13.60 1.89 -5.93
C LYS A 115 -13.00 1.13 -7.11
N LYS A 116 -11.69 1.24 -7.31
CA LYS A 116 -10.97 0.58 -8.41
C LYS A 116 -10.98 -0.94 -8.25
N GLY A 117 -10.68 -1.44 -7.05
CA GLY A 117 -10.68 -2.88 -6.77
C GLY A 117 -12.06 -3.52 -6.90
N LEU A 118 -13.13 -2.81 -6.52
CA LEU A 118 -14.51 -3.28 -6.70
C LEU A 118 -14.91 -3.32 -8.18
N GLN A 119 -14.52 -2.31 -8.96
CA GLN A 119 -14.77 -2.29 -10.41
C GLN A 119 -14.02 -3.43 -11.13
N GLU A 120 -12.79 -3.74 -10.74
CA GLU A 120 -12.02 -4.87 -11.27
C GLU A 120 -12.68 -6.23 -10.95
N ARG A 121 -13.37 -6.33 -9.80
CA ARG A 121 -14.18 -7.51 -9.42
C ARG A 121 -15.56 -7.56 -10.10
N GLY A 122 -15.87 -6.59 -10.97
CA GLY A 122 -17.18 -6.50 -11.66
C GLY A 122 -18.32 -5.99 -10.77
N ILE A 123 -18.02 -5.41 -9.61
CA ILE A 123 -19.00 -4.86 -8.68
C ILE A 123 -19.27 -3.39 -9.04
N GLU A 124 -20.53 -3.05 -9.29
CA GLU A 124 -20.92 -1.68 -9.63
C GLU A 124 -20.97 -0.77 -8.38
N VAL A 125 -20.26 0.35 -8.47
CA VAL A 125 -20.24 1.40 -7.44
C VAL A 125 -21.12 2.55 -7.90
N MET A 126 -22.16 2.86 -7.13
CA MET A 126 -23.20 3.82 -7.48
C MET A 126 -23.34 4.93 -6.44
N PRO A 127 -23.61 6.19 -6.86
CA PRO A 127 -23.97 7.27 -5.94
C PRO A 127 -25.38 7.06 -5.38
N LEU A 128 -25.69 7.71 -4.25
CA LEU A 128 -27.00 7.63 -3.57
C LEU A 128 -28.21 7.75 -4.53
N ALA A 129 -28.14 8.67 -5.50
CA ALA A 129 -29.21 8.91 -6.48
C ALA A 129 -29.56 7.70 -7.36
N LYS A 130 -28.64 6.75 -7.53
CA LYS A 130 -28.83 5.54 -8.34
C LYS A 130 -29.15 4.30 -7.50
N VAL A 131 -29.16 4.41 -6.18
CA VAL A 131 -29.50 3.28 -5.29
C VAL A 131 -31.02 3.11 -5.26
N ASP A 132 -31.50 1.86 -5.37
CA ASP A 132 -32.93 1.54 -5.29
C ASP A 132 -33.51 1.98 -3.93
N LYS A 133 -34.69 2.62 -3.98
CA LYS A 133 -35.44 3.11 -2.81
C LYS A 133 -35.74 1.99 -1.79
N LYS A 134 -35.75 0.73 -2.22
CA LYS A 134 -35.89 -0.44 -1.34
C LYS A 134 -34.82 -0.50 -0.25
N TYR A 135 -33.63 0.06 -0.50
CA TYR A 135 -32.53 0.06 0.45
C TYR A 135 -32.45 1.31 1.32
N ALA A 136 -33.43 2.24 1.25
CA ALA A 136 -33.38 3.51 1.99
C ALA A 136 -33.11 3.33 3.50
N LYS A 137 -33.78 2.36 4.15
CA LYS A 137 -33.54 2.03 5.57
C LYS A 137 -32.14 1.47 5.85
N GLN A 138 -31.59 0.69 4.91
CA GLN A 138 -30.23 0.16 5.03
C GLN A 138 -29.19 1.26 4.85
N ILE A 139 -29.42 2.20 3.92
CA ILE A 139 -28.57 3.37 3.72
C ILE A 139 -28.50 4.20 5.00
N ASP A 140 -29.65 4.51 5.62
CA ASP A 140 -29.67 5.29 6.86
C ASP A 140 -28.91 4.58 7.99
N LYS A 141 -29.05 3.26 8.10
CA LYS A 141 -28.29 2.46 9.07
C LYS A 141 -26.79 2.49 8.80
N LEU A 142 -26.37 2.31 7.55
CA LEU A 142 -24.96 2.33 7.15
C LEU A 142 -24.30 3.69 7.38
N ILE A 143 -25.04 4.78 7.12
CA ILE A 143 -24.56 6.14 7.36
C ILE A 143 -24.46 6.41 8.86
N ALA A 144 -25.42 5.96 9.67
CA ALA A 144 -25.37 6.07 11.11
C ALA A 144 -24.18 5.31 11.71
N GLU A 145 -23.94 4.07 11.25
CA GLU A 145 -22.80 3.25 11.68
C GLU A 145 -21.47 3.89 11.28
N ALA A 146 -21.34 4.36 10.04
CA ALA A 146 -20.15 5.06 9.59
C ALA A 146 -19.92 6.36 10.39
N THR A 147 -20.98 7.06 10.77
CA THR A 147 -20.89 8.28 11.60
C THR A 147 -20.40 7.95 13.00
N SER A 148 -20.92 6.88 13.60
CA SER A 148 -20.44 6.38 14.90
C SER A 148 -18.95 6.04 14.84
N GLN A 149 -18.52 5.28 13.82
CA GLN A 149 -17.11 4.96 13.61
C GLN A 149 -16.25 6.20 13.38
N ALA A 150 -16.76 7.23 12.69
CA ALA A 150 -16.04 8.47 12.49
C ALA A 150 -15.86 9.28 13.79
N VAL A 151 -16.87 9.27 14.67
CA VAL A 151 -16.79 9.87 16.02
C VAL A 151 -15.80 9.12 16.89
N GLU A 152 -15.87 7.80 16.91
CA GLU A 152 -14.94 6.96 17.67
C GLU A 152 -13.49 7.18 17.21
N ASN A 153 -13.23 7.10 15.91
CA ASN A 153 -11.90 7.37 15.35
C ASN A 153 -11.39 8.80 15.61
N PHE A 154 -12.29 9.79 15.68
CA PHE A 154 -11.92 11.15 16.04
C PHE A 154 -11.55 11.25 17.52
N ASN A 155 -12.35 10.64 18.39
CA ASN A 155 -12.13 10.64 19.84
C ASN A 155 -10.82 9.94 20.21
N SER A 156 -10.49 8.81 19.56
CA SER A 156 -9.20 8.14 19.76
C SER A 156 -8.01 9.02 19.33
N LYS A 157 -8.16 9.80 18.25
CA LYS A 157 -7.12 10.76 17.83
C LYS A 157 -7.03 11.98 18.74
N VAL A 158 -8.16 12.40 19.32
CA VAL A 158 -8.20 13.45 20.35
C VAL A 158 -7.49 12.98 21.61
N ASP A 159 -7.66 11.71 22.01
CA ASP A 159 -6.92 11.12 23.13
C ASP A 159 -5.41 11.16 22.90
N ALA A 160 -4.94 10.65 21.77
CA ALA A 160 -3.53 10.70 21.40
C ALA A 160 -2.98 12.15 21.31
N TRP A 161 -3.78 13.09 20.80
CA TRP A 161 -3.41 14.50 20.77
C TRP A 161 -3.35 15.11 22.17
N ASN A 162 -4.33 14.83 23.02
CA ASN A 162 -4.42 15.39 24.37
C ASN A 162 -3.33 14.87 25.29
N GLU A 163 -2.96 13.59 25.16
CA GLU A 163 -1.81 13.00 25.87
C GLU A 163 -0.51 13.73 25.51
N TRP A 164 -0.28 13.98 24.22
CA TRP A 164 0.89 14.74 23.77
C TRP A 164 0.80 16.23 24.15
N ALA A 165 -0.37 16.85 24.01
CA ALA A 165 -0.60 18.26 24.32
C ALA A 165 -0.45 18.56 25.82
N ALA A 166 -0.87 17.64 26.70
CA ALA A 166 -0.68 17.76 28.14
C ALA A 166 0.80 17.75 28.54
N ALA A 167 1.63 16.95 27.85
CA ALA A 167 3.07 16.91 28.06
C ALA A 167 3.81 18.13 27.47
N ASN A 168 3.26 18.76 26.43
CA ASN A 168 3.89 19.84 25.65
C ASN A 168 3.25 21.23 25.85
N ALA A 169 2.32 21.37 26.81
CA ALA A 169 1.56 22.60 27.09
C ALA A 169 0.81 23.18 25.87
N GLU A 170 0.28 22.33 25.00
CA GLU A 170 -0.58 22.72 23.87
C GLU A 170 -2.09 22.62 24.23
N GLU A 171 -2.94 23.12 23.33
CA GLU A 171 -4.40 23.14 23.48
C GLU A 171 -5.00 21.71 23.55
N ILE A 172 -5.73 21.44 24.64
CA ILE A 172 -6.51 20.21 24.82
C ILE A 172 -7.81 20.33 24.02
N LEU A 173 -8.08 19.32 23.20
CA LEU A 173 -9.29 19.24 22.39
C LEU A 173 -10.41 18.49 23.11
N SER A 174 -11.65 18.92 22.90
CA SER A 174 -12.84 18.22 23.39
C SER A 174 -13.25 17.10 22.45
N LYS A 175 -13.63 15.95 23.03
CA LYS A 175 -14.28 14.85 22.32
C LYS A 175 -15.66 15.26 21.78
N LYS A 176 -16.15 14.52 20.79
CA LYS A 176 -17.51 14.64 20.25
C LYS A 176 -18.40 13.50 20.69
#